data_AF-A0A6S7K9F8-F1
#
_entry.id   AF-A0A6S7K9F8-F1
#
_cell.length_a   1.000
_cell.length_b   1.000
_cell.length_c   1.000
_cell.angle_alpha   90.00
_cell.angle_beta   90.00
_cell.angle_gamma   90.00
#
_symmetry.space_group_name_H-M   'P 1'
#
loop_
_entity.id
_entity.type
_entity.pdbx_description
1 polymer ?
#
loop_
_entity_poly.entity_id
_entity_poly.type
_entity_poly.pdbx_seq_one_letter_code
_entity_poly.pdbx_strand_id
1 'polypeptide(L)' 'SILGPLLFLLYTNDLPECLNNTRPRLFADDTNLTASGNSTADVELAVNSDLDNLRN' A
#
# COMPACT_ATOMS: atom_id res chain seq x y z
N SER A 1 23.87 2.22 12.61
CA SER A 1 24.17 1.35 11.46
C SER A 1 23.23 1.73 10.31
N ILE A 2 23.72 1.81 9.06
CA ILE A 2 22.93 2.20 7.87
C ILE A 2 22.26 1.02 7.16
N LEU A 3 22.68 -0.21 7.49
CA LEU A 3 22.19 -1.41 6.81
C LEU A 3 20.72 -1.73 7.14
N GLY A 4 20.28 -1.48 8.38
CA GLY A 4 18.89 -1.72 8.80
C GLY A 4 17.88 -0.92 7.96
N PRO A 5 18.01 0.42 7.88
CA PRO A 5 17.13 1.24 7.02
C PRO A 5 17.17 0.85 5.55
N LEU A 6 18.33 0.40 5.04
CA LEU A 6 18.45 -0.05 3.65
C LEU A 6 17.70 -1.36 3.39
N LEU A 7 17.82 -2.33 4.30
CA LEU A 7 17.08 -3.59 4.23
C LEU A 7 15.57 -3.36 4.38
N PHE A 8 15.17 -2.41 5.23
CA PHE A 8 13.78 -2.00 5.35
C PHE A 8 13.22 -1.46 4.03
N LEU A 9 13.94 -0.55 3.36
CA LEU A 9 13.54 -0.02 2.06
C LEU A 9 13.42 -1.11 0.99
N LEU A 10 14.34 -2.08 0.98
CA LEU A 10 14.27 -3.22 0.05
C LEU A 10 13.04 -4.10 0.32
N TYR A 11 12.70 -4.31 1.59
CA TYR A 11 11.55 -5.11 2.00
C TYR A 11 10.20 -4.48 1.65
N THR A 12 10.09 -3.15 1.68
CA THR A 12 8.81 -2.45 1.42
C THR A 12 8.64 -1.95 -0.02
N ASN A 13 9.64 -2.11 -0.87
CA ASN A 13 9.67 -1.45 -2.19
C ASN A 13 8.73 -2.08 -3.22
N ASP A 14 8.33 -3.32 -3.00
CA ASP A 14 7.36 -4.08 -3.79
C ASP A 14 5.92 -3.75 -3.43
N LEU A 15 5.67 -3.22 -2.22
CA LEU A 15 4.34 -2.89 -1.71
C LEU A 15 3.49 -2.04 -2.69
N PRO A 16 4.02 -1.00 -3.37
CA PRO A 16 3.26 -0.26 -4.37
C PRO A 16 2.84 -1.08 -5.59
N GLU A 17 3.56 -2.14 -5.93
CA GLU A 17 3.26 -3.01 -7.09
C GLU A 17 2.05 -3.94 -6.80
N CYS A 18 1.73 -4.17 -5.54
CA CYS A 18 0.57 -4.97 -5.12
C CYS A 18 -0.76 -4.17 -5.12
N LEU A 19 -0.68 -2.84 -5.23
CA LEU A 19 -1.81 -1.92 -5.05
C LEU A 19 -2.26 -1.36 -6.40
N ASN A 20 -3.45 -1.76 -6.85
CA ASN A 20 -3.96 -1.42 -8.19
C ASN A 20 -4.96 -0.27 -8.17
N ASN A 21 -5.69 -0.12 -7.06
CA ASN A 21 -6.83 0.80 -6.95
C ASN A 21 -6.56 1.98 -6.02
N THR A 22 -5.60 1.84 -5.12
CA THR A 22 -5.22 2.84 -4.13
C THR A 22 -3.83 3.41 -4.41
N ARG A 23 -3.59 4.64 -3.94
CA ARG A 23 -2.27 5.28 -4.02
C ARG A 23 -1.58 5.19 -2.66
N PRO A 24 -0.51 4.40 -2.52
CA PRO A 24 0.26 4.33 -1.28
C PRO A 24 1.13 5.58 -1.07
N ARG A 25 1.32 5.96 0.19
CA ARG A 25 2.35 6.87 0.68
C ARG A 25 3.07 6.18 1.82
N LEU A 26 4.35 5.89 1.62
CA LEU A 26 5.20 5.14 2.54
C LEU A 26 6.19 6.09 3.23
N PHE A 27 6.30 5.99 4.54
CA PHE A 27 7.33 6.69 5.30
C PHE A 27 7.73 5.86 6.51
N ALA A 28 8.92 5.26 6.47
CA ALA A 28 9.33 4.26 7.46
C ALA A 28 8.22 3.21 7.64
N ASP A 29 7.82 2.88 8.87
CA ASP A 29 6.74 1.93 9.19
C ASP A 29 5.33 2.45 8.87
N ASP A 30 5.15 3.75 8.60
CA ASP A 30 3.84 4.31 8.25
C ASP A 30 3.49 4.07 6.78
N THR A 31 2.33 3.44 6.56
CA THR A 31 1.74 3.22 5.24
C THR A 31 0.35 3.84 5.19
N ASN A 32 0.15 4.82 4.32
CA ASN A 32 -1.15 5.45 4.09
C ASN A 32 -1.65 5.12 2.68
N LEU A 33 -2.89 4.62 2.56
CA LEU A 33 -3.55 4.38 1.27
C LEU A 33 -4.57 5.49 0.99
N THR A 34 -4.53 6.05 -0.22
CA THR A 34 -5.55 7.00 -0.69
C THR A 34 -6.38 6.38 -1.80
N ALA A 35 -7.69 6.37 -1.62
CA ALA A 35 -8.66 5.87 -2.59
C ALA A 35 -9.69 6.95 -2.93
N SER A 36 -10.27 6.87 -4.12
CA SER A 36 -11.33 7.76 -4.58
C SER A 36 -12.35 6.99 -5.41
N GLY A 37 -13.63 7.32 -5.27
CA GLY A 37 -14.73 6.69 -5.99
C GLY A 37 -15.97 7.57 -6.02
N ASN A 38 -16.98 7.18 -6.80
CA ASN A 38 -18.23 7.94 -6.92
C ASN A 38 -19.22 7.64 -5.78
N SER A 39 -18.96 6.57 -5.03
CA SER A 39 -19.71 6.17 -3.85
C SER A 39 -18.78 5.60 -2.78
N THR A 40 -19.28 5.49 -1.56
CA THR A 40 -18.56 4.82 -0.47
C THR A 40 -18.32 3.35 -0.77
N ALA A 41 -19.24 2.69 -1.50
CA ALA A 41 -19.11 1.31 -1.92
C ALA A 41 -17.94 1.13 -2.91
N ASP A 42 -17.74 2.06 -3.85
CA ASP A 42 -16.61 2.01 -4.78
C ASP A 42 -15.27 2.11 -4.03
N VAL A 43 -15.20 3.00 -3.03
CA VAL A 43 -14.01 3.17 -2.19
C VAL A 43 -13.75 1.92 -1.36
N GLU A 44 -14.78 1.34 -0.76
CA GLU A 44 -14.69 0.09 0.01
C GLU A 44 -14.19 -1.07 -0.87
N LEU A 45 -14.76 -1.24 -2.06
CA LEU A 45 -14.34 -2.27 -3.01
C LEU A 45 -12.88 -2.07 -3.45
N ALA A 46 -12.49 -0.85 -3.77
CA ALA A 46 -11.11 -0.52 -4.16
C ALA A 46 -10.10 -0.86 -3.06
N VAL A 47 -10.38 -0.46 -1.83
CA VAL A 47 -9.49 -0.71 -0.68
C VAL A 47 -9.43 -2.19 -0.35
N ASN A 48 -10.57 -2.90 -0.31
CA ASN A 48 -10.60 -4.33 0.00
C ASN A 48 -9.90 -5.16 -1.09
N SER A 49 -10.11 -4.83 -2.37
CA SER A 49 -9.42 -5.51 -3.48
C SER A 49 -7.90 -5.38 -3.37
N ASP A 50 -7.39 -4.21 -2.98
CA ASP A 50 -5.96 -3.99 -2.79
C ASP A 50 -5.43 -4.70 -1.53
N LEU A 51 -6.20 -4.72 -0.43
CA LEU A 51 -5.84 -5.47 0.78
C LEU A 51 -5.79 -6.98 0.54
N ASP A 52 -6.64 -7.51 -0.33
CA ASP A 52 -6.62 -8.93 -0.70
C ASP A 52 -5.40 -9.27 -1.58
N ASN A 53 -4.91 -8.34 -2.40
CA ASN A 53 -3.64 -8.55 -3.14
C ASN A 53 -2.43 -8.68 -2.20
N LEU A 54 -2.47 -8.04 -1.02
CA LEU A 54 -1.41 -8.12 -0.02
C LEU A 54 -1.44 -9.42 0.80
N ARG A 55 -2.51 -10.22 0.71
CA ARG A 55 -2.66 -11.46 1.47
C ARG A 55 -1.96 -12.67 0.84
N ASN A 56 -1.53 -12.57 -0.41
CA ASN A 56 -0.95 -13.69 -1.18
C ASN A 56 0.58 -13.73 -1.09
#